data_AF-A0A7Y3P1X7-F1
#
_entry.id   AF-A0A7Y3P1X7-F1
#
_cell.length_a   1.000
_cell.length_b   1.000
_cell.length_c   1.000
_cell.angle_alpha   90.00
_cell.angle_beta   90.00
_cell.angle_gamma   90.00
#
_symmetry.space_group_name_H-M   'P 1'
#
loop_
_entity.id
_entity.type
_entity.pdbx_description
1 polymer ?
#
loop_
_entity_poly.entity_id
_entity_poly.type
_entity_poly.pdbx_seq_one_letter_code
_entity_poly.pdbx_strand_id
1 'polypeptide(L)'
;MPRHKKDIETIVLEFIKEHPDCHSKDILKVAKKDIGSTTLKLLLHRMFRENLISVIGKGKNTKYQISPGYELLHSISVREYFKKEIDDRKIRDSFNYELINTTLHNTPLFSEKEYKHLINLQDEYKQNASVLTPTEYKKELERLAIDLIWKSSQIEGNTYSLLETERLIKEQEETTGKTRDEATMILNHKAALDFIIANRTFINPLTIRAIEDIHSLLIKDLRVDRNIRIGRVGISGTNYKPLDNEHQIREALQDLCNLINGQKDVFSKALLALLVISYIQPFADGNKRTARIISNAILMNNEYCPISFRTVDTIEYKQAMLIFYEQNNISAFKNIFIDQFAFAVETYF
;
A
#
# COMPACT_ATOMS: atom_id res chain seq x y z
N MET A 1 -16.69 -34.60 -13.94
CA MET A 1 -16.27 -33.37 -13.24
C MET A 1 -16.94 -32.18 -13.92
N PRO A 2 -17.78 -31.40 -13.24
CA PRO A 2 -18.49 -30.30 -13.89
C PRO A 2 -17.51 -29.16 -14.14
N ARG A 3 -17.35 -28.77 -15.41
CA ARG A 3 -16.71 -27.49 -15.77
C ARG A 3 -17.56 -26.38 -15.15
N HIS A 4 -17.03 -25.66 -14.16
CA HIS A 4 -17.66 -24.42 -13.70
C HIS A 4 -17.82 -23.51 -14.91
N LYS A 5 -19.07 -23.22 -15.28
CA LYS A 5 -19.40 -22.26 -16.34
C LYS A 5 -18.91 -20.90 -15.84
N LYS A 6 -17.84 -20.34 -16.42
CA LYS A 6 -17.35 -19.01 -16.07
C LYS A 6 -18.50 -18.00 -16.25
N ASP A 7 -18.65 -17.09 -15.29
CA ASP A 7 -19.63 -16.01 -15.37
C ASP A 7 -19.38 -15.16 -16.63
N ILE A 8 -20.45 -14.71 -17.29
CA ILE A 8 -20.38 -13.99 -18.56
C ILE A 8 -19.61 -12.68 -18.42
N GLU A 9 -19.70 -12.03 -17.26
CA GLU A 9 -18.92 -10.84 -16.94
C GLU A 9 -17.43 -11.13 -16.94
N THR A 10 -17.01 -12.26 -16.35
CA THR A 10 -15.61 -12.70 -16.34
C THR A 10 -15.11 -12.95 -17.76
N ILE A 11 -15.92 -13.60 -18.61
CA ILE A 11 -15.59 -13.85 -20.01
C ILE A 11 -15.41 -12.53 -20.77
N VAL A 12 -16.29 -11.56 -20.55
CA VAL A 12 -16.21 -10.24 -21.18
C VAL A 12 -14.98 -9.46 -20.71
N LEU A 13 -14.67 -9.47 -19.40
CA LEU A 13 -13.48 -8.82 -18.85
C LEU A 13 -12.19 -9.45 -19.39
N GLU A 14 -12.08 -10.78 -19.39
CA GLU A 14 -10.93 -11.49 -19.96
C GLU A 14 -10.74 -11.11 -21.43
N PHE A 15 -11.82 -11.07 -22.21
CA PHE A 15 -11.76 -10.69 -23.62
C PHE A 15 -11.30 -9.24 -23.83
N ILE A 16 -11.86 -8.28 -23.09
CA ILE A 16 -11.47 -6.86 -23.19
C ILE A 16 -10.01 -6.66 -22.76
N LYS A 17 -9.55 -7.41 -21.75
CA LYS A 17 -8.16 -7.38 -21.28
C LYS A 17 -7.19 -7.88 -22.34
N GLU A 18 -7.54 -8.92 -23.08
CA GLU A 18 -6.72 -9.47 -24.17
C GLU A 18 -6.81 -8.64 -25.46
N HIS A 19 -7.93 -7.94 -25.67
CA HIS A 19 -8.21 -7.15 -26.87
C HIS A 19 -8.63 -5.72 -26.48
N PRO A 20 -7.68 -4.87 -26.05
CA PRO A 20 -7.97 -3.47 -25.78
C PRO A 20 -8.49 -2.78 -27.05
N ASP A 21 -9.32 -1.76 -26.88
CA ASP A 21 -9.97 -1.02 -27.96
C ASP A 21 -10.99 -1.83 -28.80
N CYS A 22 -11.48 -2.94 -28.26
CA CYS A 22 -12.47 -3.76 -28.95
C CYS A 22 -13.85 -3.09 -29.03
N HIS A 23 -14.63 -3.48 -30.03
CA HIS A 23 -16.01 -3.03 -30.19
C HIS A 23 -17.01 -4.02 -29.56
N SER A 24 -18.20 -3.53 -29.21
CA SER A 24 -19.28 -4.38 -28.68
C SER A 24 -19.65 -5.55 -29.59
N LYS A 25 -19.46 -5.41 -30.91
CA LYS A 25 -19.67 -6.49 -31.89
C LYS A 25 -18.68 -7.64 -31.70
N ASP A 26 -17.44 -7.35 -31.33
CA ASP A 26 -16.39 -8.37 -31.13
C ASP A 26 -16.61 -9.09 -29.81
N ILE A 27 -16.92 -8.33 -28.75
CA ILE A 27 -17.33 -8.88 -27.44
C ILE A 27 -18.54 -9.79 -27.61
N LEU A 28 -19.54 -9.38 -28.41
CA LEU A 28 -20.73 -10.18 -28.68
C LEU A 28 -20.40 -11.50 -29.38
N LYS A 29 -19.36 -11.59 -30.23
CA LYS A 29 -18.98 -12.87 -30.87
C LYS A 29 -18.57 -13.92 -29.84
N VAL A 30 -17.87 -13.51 -28.79
CA VAL A 30 -17.43 -14.39 -27.70
C VAL A 30 -18.57 -14.69 -26.73
N ALA A 31 -19.38 -13.68 -26.42
CA ALA A 31 -20.50 -13.78 -25.48
C ALA A 31 -21.77 -14.45 -26.07
N LYS A 32 -21.83 -14.65 -27.39
CA LYS A 32 -23.04 -15.07 -28.15
C LYS A 32 -23.63 -16.41 -27.74
N LYS A 33 -22.84 -17.29 -27.12
CA LYS A 33 -23.34 -18.57 -26.60
C LYS A 33 -24.19 -18.41 -25.35
N ASP A 34 -24.13 -17.27 -24.68
CA ASP A 34 -24.73 -17.07 -23.36
C ASP A 34 -25.64 -15.83 -23.27
N ILE A 35 -25.47 -14.79 -24.11
CA ILE A 35 -26.30 -13.57 -24.07
C ILE A 35 -26.58 -12.92 -25.45
N GLY A 36 -27.69 -12.18 -25.54
CA GLY A 36 -28.06 -11.35 -26.69
C GLY A 36 -27.45 -9.93 -26.66
N SER A 37 -27.64 -9.16 -27.74
CA SER A 37 -27.05 -7.81 -27.91
C SER A 37 -27.55 -6.78 -26.88
N THR A 38 -28.84 -6.79 -26.55
CA THR A 38 -29.44 -5.90 -25.54
C THR A 38 -28.86 -6.17 -24.16
N THR A 39 -28.75 -7.46 -23.79
CA THR A 39 -28.17 -7.90 -22.52
C THR A 39 -26.70 -7.50 -22.42
N LEU A 40 -25.92 -7.67 -23.50
CA LEU A 40 -24.52 -7.23 -23.53
C LEU A 40 -24.41 -5.70 -23.34
N LYS A 41 -25.28 -4.91 -23.98
CA LYS A 41 -25.28 -3.45 -23.80
C LYS A 41 -25.56 -3.04 -22.35
N LEU A 42 -26.52 -3.70 -21.70
CA LEU A 42 -26.81 -3.48 -20.27
C LEU A 42 -25.63 -3.88 -19.38
N LEU A 43 -24.98 -5.01 -19.68
CA LEU A 43 -23.80 -5.48 -18.98
C LEU A 43 -22.63 -4.49 -19.11
N LEU A 44 -22.27 -4.08 -20.32
CA LEU A 44 -21.18 -3.10 -20.54
C LEU A 44 -21.48 -1.75 -19.88
N HIS A 45 -22.75 -1.32 -19.86
CA HIS A 45 -23.14 -0.10 -19.15
C HIS A 45 -22.98 -0.25 -17.63
N ARG A 46 -23.34 -1.41 -17.06
CA ARG A 46 -23.10 -1.72 -15.64
C ARG A 46 -21.61 -1.72 -15.33
N MET A 47 -20.81 -2.47 -16.11
CA MET A 47 -19.36 -2.57 -15.94
C MET A 47 -18.66 -1.20 -16.02
N PHE A 48 -19.13 -0.30 -16.89
CA PHE A 48 -18.65 1.08 -16.93
C PHE A 48 -18.99 1.86 -15.65
N ARG A 49 -20.22 1.73 -15.15
CA ARG A 49 -20.64 2.38 -13.88
C ARG A 49 -19.89 1.85 -12.66
N GLU A 50 -19.56 0.57 -12.65
CA GLU A 50 -18.78 -0.10 -11.61
C GLU A 50 -17.26 0.14 -11.79
N ASN A 51 -16.87 0.99 -12.74
CA ASN A 51 -15.48 1.31 -13.07
C ASN A 51 -14.63 0.06 -13.35
N LEU A 52 -15.21 -0.97 -13.99
CA LEU A 52 -14.50 -2.17 -14.45
C LEU A 52 -13.89 -1.96 -15.84
N ILE A 53 -14.55 -1.15 -16.66
CA ILE A 53 -14.13 -0.82 -18.04
C ILE A 53 -14.23 0.68 -18.31
N SER A 54 -13.39 1.16 -19.20
CA SER A 54 -13.44 2.51 -19.76
C SER A 54 -14.02 2.48 -21.18
N VAL A 55 -14.72 3.56 -21.54
CA VAL A 55 -15.40 3.70 -22.84
C VAL A 55 -14.81 4.88 -23.59
N ILE A 56 -14.33 4.63 -24.81
CA ILE A 56 -13.72 5.64 -25.68
C ILE A 56 -14.58 5.81 -26.94
N GLY A 57 -14.80 7.06 -27.35
CA GLY A 57 -15.60 7.37 -28.55
C GLY A 57 -17.12 7.30 -28.32
N LYS A 58 -17.89 7.44 -29.41
CA LYS A 58 -19.36 7.46 -29.37
C LYS A 58 -19.97 6.68 -30.55
N GLY A 59 -21.17 6.13 -30.34
CA GLY A 59 -21.96 5.47 -31.39
C GLY A 59 -21.27 4.25 -31.98
N LYS A 60 -21.04 4.27 -33.30
CA LYS A 60 -20.37 3.16 -34.01
C LYS A 60 -18.86 3.08 -33.71
N ASN A 61 -18.26 4.16 -33.21
CA ASN A 61 -16.85 4.25 -32.88
C ASN A 61 -16.58 3.98 -31.38
N THR A 62 -17.59 3.52 -30.63
CA THR A 62 -17.41 3.16 -29.22
C THR A 62 -16.47 1.96 -29.09
N LYS A 63 -15.41 2.15 -28.30
CA LYS A 63 -14.40 1.17 -27.96
C LYS A 63 -14.37 0.95 -26.45
N TYR A 64 -14.01 -0.26 -26.03
CA TYR A 64 -13.95 -0.67 -24.64
C TYR A 64 -12.53 -1.08 -24.27
N GLN A 65 -12.10 -0.66 -23.08
CA GLN A 65 -10.83 -1.03 -22.47
C GLN A 65 -11.06 -1.37 -21.01
N ILE A 66 -10.14 -2.11 -20.39
CA ILE A 66 -10.12 -2.24 -18.93
C ILE A 66 -9.86 -0.87 -18.32
N SER A 67 -10.58 -0.51 -17.27
CA SER A 67 -10.37 0.76 -16.60
C SER A 67 -9.09 0.74 -15.75
N PRO A 68 -8.42 1.89 -15.55
CA PRO A 68 -7.32 1.98 -14.60
C PRO A 68 -7.73 1.57 -13.17
N GLY A 69 -8.98 1.84 -12.78
CA GLY A 69 -9.50 1.45 -11.47
C GLY A 69 -9.65 -0.07 -11.31
N TYR A 70 -10.01 -0.79 -12.38
CA TYR A 70 -10.02 -2.25 -12.37
C TYR A 70 -8.61 -2.80 -12.27
N GLU A 71 -7.65 -2.28 -13.04
CA GLU A 71 -6.25 -2.72 -12.95
C GLU A 71 -5.71 -2.53 -11.52
N LEU A 72 -6.06 -1.42 -10.87
CA LEU A 72 -5.68 -1.09 -9.51
C LEU A 72 -6.24 -2.09 -8.47
N LEU A 73 -7.48 -2.57 -8.64
CA LEU A 73 -8.24 -3.22 -7.56
C LEU A 73 -8.63 -4.69 -7.80
N HIS A 74 -8.57 -5.18 -9.04
CA HIS A 74 -8.93 -6.56 -9.33
C HIS A 74 -8.06 -7.53 -8.54
N SER A 75 -8.64 -8.65 -8.11
CA SER A 75 -7.90 -9.65 -7.34
C SER A 75 -6.82 -10.30 -8.19
N ILE A 76 -5.58 -10.28 -7.68
CA ILE A 76 -4.46 -11.02 -8.24
C ILE A 76 -4.12 -12.17 -7.28
N SER A 77 -4.08 -13.40 -7.80
CA SER A 77 -3.56 -14.53 -7.03
C SER A 77 -2.05 -14.39 -6.87
N VAL A 78 -1.61 -14.03 -5.66
CA VAL A 78 -0.20 -13.89 -5.30
C VAL A 78 0.57 -15.17 -5.66
N ARG A 79 0.03 -16.33 -5.26
CA ARG A 79 0.65 -17.63 -5.53
C ARG A 79 0.86 -17.87 -7.02
N GLU A 80 -0.14 -17.64 -7.87
CA GLU A 80 -0.01 -17.86 -9.32
C GLU A 80 0.93 -16.83 -9.96
N TYR A 81 0.94 -15.59 -9.47
CA TYR A 81 1.81 -14.53 -9.98
C TYR A 81 3.29 -14.85 -9.75
N PHE A 82 3.65 -15.35 -8.56
CA PHE A 82 5.02 -15.71 -8.18
C PHE A 82 5.44 -17.14 -8.57
N LYS A 83 4.61 -17.90 -9.31
CA LYS A 83 5.07 -19.14 -9.97
C LYS A 83 6.03 -18.88 -11.13
N LYS A 84 5.95 -17.68 -11.70
CA LYS A 84 6.84 -17.25 -12.77
C LYS A 84 8.09 -16.61 -12.16
N GLU A 85 9.24 -16.93 -12.72
CA GLU A 85 10.49 -16.26 -12.41
C GLU A 85 10.43 -14.79 -12.81
N ILE A 86 11.32 -13.98 -12.22
CA ILE A 86 11.32 -12.51 -12.34
C ILE A 86 11.28 -12.06 -13.81
N ASP A 87 12.03 -12.73 -14.68
CA ASP A 87 12.16 -12.39 -16.11
C ASP A 87 10.95 -12.82 -16.96
N ASP A 88 10.13 -13.75 -16.47
CA ASP A 88 8.94 -14.26 -17.16
C ASP A 88 7.64 -13.53 -16.75
N ARG A 89 7.72 -12.68 -15.73
CA ARG A 89 6.57 -11.87 -15.28
C ARG A 89 6.30 -10.76 -16.28
N LYS A 90 5.02 -10.58 -16.63
CA LYS A 90 4.58 -9.42 -17.41
C LYS A 90 4.46 -8.24 -16.46
N ILE A 91 5.36 -7.27 -16.52
CA ILE A 91 5.41 -6.15 -15.57
C ILE A 91 5.34 -4.79 -16.27
N ARG A 92 4.95 -3.77 -15.51
CA ARG A 92 5.30 -2.36 -15.74
C ARG A 92 6.70 -2.17 -15.18
N ASP A 93 7.69 -2.03 -16.06
CA ASP A 93 9.10 -1.99 -15.69
C ASP A 93 9.61 -0.59 -15.32
N SER A 94 8.76 0.43 -15.42
CA SER A 94 9.08 1.84 -15.23
C SER A 94 7.98 2.56 -14.46
N PHE A 95 8.30 3.72 -13.89
CA PHE A 95 7.37 4.53 -13.11
C PHE A 95 6.15 4.97 -13.94
N ASN A 96 4.96 4.75 -13.41
CA ASN A 96 3.70 5.15 -14.03
C ASN A 96 3.24 6.53 -13.53
N TYR A 97 3.49 7.57 -14.33
CA TYR A 97 3.09 8.95 -14.00
C TYR A 97 1.57 9.15 -13.87
N GLU A 98 0.77 8.36 -14.60
CA GLU A 98 -0.69 8.42 -14.53
C GLU A 98 -1.27 7.76 -13.27
N LEU A 99 -0.43 7.03 -12.50
CA LEU A 99 -0.88 6.36 -11.29
C LEU A 99 -1.34 7.39 -10.25
N ILE A 100 -0.46 8.33 -9.89
CA ILE A 100 -0.74 9.32 -8.83
C ILE A 100 -1.72 10.38 -9.33
N ASN A 101 -1.46 10.93 -10.51
CA ASN A 101 -2.17 12.10 -11.03
C ASN A 101 -3.58 11.80 -11.55
N THR A 102 -3.83 10.55 -11.99
CA THR A 102 -5.11 10.17 -12.60
C THR A 102 -5.77 9.02 -11.85
N THR A 103 -5.08 7.90 -11.73
CA THR A 103 -5.71 6.63 -11.32
C THR A 103 -6.11 6.63 -9.84
N LEU A 104 -5.17 6.96 -8.95
CA LEU A 104 -5.38 7.00 -7.50
C LEU A 104 -6.28 8.17 -7.07
N HIS A 105 -6.30 9.27 -7.83
CA HIS A 105 -7.19 10.40 -7.56
C HIS A 105 -8.66 10.06 -7.83
N ASN A 106 -8.93 9.26 -8.86
CA ASN A 106 -10.29 9.01 -9.35
C ASN A 106 -10.86 7.64 -8.95
N THR A 107 -10.08 6.80 -8.26
CA THR A 107 -10.51 5.45 -7.87
C THR A 107 -10.62 5.34 -6.35
N PRO A 108 -11.83 5.07 -5.81
CA PRO A 108 -11.99 4.71 -4.39
C PRO A 108 -11.20 3.44 -4.08
N LEU A 109 -10.30 3.48 -3.10
CA LEU A 109 -9.39 2.35 -2.82
C LEU A 109 -10.09 1.19 -2.11
N PHE A 110 -11.12 1.49 -1.33
CA PHE A 110 -11.93 0.54 -0.60
C PHE A 110 -13.33 0.47 -1.21
N SER A 111 -13.83 -0.75 -1.38
CA SER A 111 -15.25 -0.98 -1.66
C SER A 111 -16.11 -0.54 -0.48
N GLU A 112 -17.40 -0.30 -0.71
CA GLU A 112 -18.33 0.08 0.37
C GLU A 112 -18.33 -0.93 1.54
N LYS A 113 -18.21 -2.23 1.23
CA LYS A 113 -18.15 -3.29 2.23
C LYS A 113 -16.86 -3.22 3.07
N GLU A 114 -15.71 -3.09 2.41
CA GLU A 114 -14.41 -2.97 3.09
C GLU A 114 -14.36 -1.72 3.94
N TYR A 115 -14.84 -0.59 3.40
CA TYR A 115 -14.88 0.67 4.12
C TYR A 115 -15.78 0.62 5.35
N LYS A 116 -17.00 0.05 5.21
CA LYS A 116 -17.90 -0.15 6.35
C LYS A 116 -17.28 -1.04 7.42
N HIS A 117 -16.56 -2.08 7.03
CA HIS A 117 -15.86 -2.94 7.98
C HIS A 117 -14.77 -2.19 8.75
N LEU A 118 -13.93 -1.42 8.05
CA LEU A 118 -12.90 -0.59 8.67
C LEU A 118 -13.47 0.46 9.63
N ILE A 119 -14.60 1.09 9.28
CA ILE A 119 -15.28 2.05 10.16
C ILE A 119 -15.80 1.35 11.42
N ASN A 120 -16.41 0.18 11.31
CA ASN A 120 -16.85 -0.58 12.49
C ASN A 120 -15.68 -0.90 13.43
N LEU A 121 -14.53 -1.31 12.89
CA LEU A 121 -13.31 -1.57 13.69
C LEU A 121 -12.79 -0.29 14.35
N GLN A 122 -12.85 0.85 13.65
CA GLN A 122 -12.46 2.13 14.24
C GLN A 122 -13.41 2.59 15.34
N ASP A 123 -14.71 2.32 15.21
CA ASP A 123 -15.70 2.61 16.27
C ASP A 123 -15.48 1.70 17.48
N GLU A 124 -15.15 0.43 17.27
CA GLU A 124 -14.75 -0.51 18.33
C GLU A 124 -13.48 -0.03 19.06
N TYR A 125 -12.43 0.35 18.32
CA TYR A 125 -11.24 0.95 18.90
C TYR A 125 -11.55 2.17 19.76
N LYS A 126 -12.43 3.07 19.30
CA LYS A 126 -12.83 4.26 20.08
C LYS A 126 -13.56 3.87 21.36
N GLN A 127 -14.44 2.87 21.30
CA GLN A 127 -15.15 2.38 22.49
C GLN A 127 -14.18 1.77 23.49
N ASN A 128 -13.29 0.89 23.04
CA ASN A 128 -12.31 0.22 23.88
C ASN A 128 -11.32 1.23 24.49
N ALA A 129 -10.80 2.15 23.68
CA ALA A 129 -9.89 3.20 24.17
C ALA A 129 -10.56 4.15 25.18
N SER A 130 -11.89 4.37 25.09
CA SER A 130 -12.60 5.29 25.99
C SER A 130 -12.74 4.79 27.43
N VAL A 131 -12.64 3.48 27.66
CA VAL A 131 -12.74 2.88 29.00
C VAL A 131 -11.37 2.70 29.67
N LEU A 132 -10.28 2.91 28.94
CA LEU A 132 -8.92 2.81 29.47
C LEU A 132 -8.52 4.09 30.19
N THR A 133 -7.82 3.93 31.32
CA THR A 133 -7.11 5.05 31.95
C THR A 133 -5.96 5.51 31.05
N PRO A 134 -5.47 6.76 31.19
CA PRO A 134 -4.33 7.24 30.41
C PRO A 134 -3.08 6.34 30.52
N THR A 135 -2.87 5.72 31.68
CA THR A 135 -1.75 4.79 31.92
C THR A 135 -1.93 3.47 31.19
N GLU A 136 -3.15 2.90 31.19
CA GLU A 136 -3.46 1.67 30.46
C GLU A 136 -3.36 1.89 28.94
N TYR A 137 -3.96 2.98 28.44
CA TYR A 137 -3.86 3.33 27.02
C TYR A 137 -2.40 3.49 26.58
N LYS A 138 -1.57 4.17 27.39
CA LYS A 138 -0.14 4.33 27.10
C LYS A 138 0.57 2.97 27.06
N LYS A 139 0.25 2.07 27.98
CA LYS A 139 0.84 0.72 28.02
C LYS A 139 0.50 -0.09 26.76
N GLU A 140 -0.75 -0.04 26.30
CA GLU A 140 -1.15 -0.75 25.08
C GLU A 140 -0.53 -0.13 23.82
N LEU A 141 -0.44 1.20 23.78
CA LEU A 141 0.28 1.88 22.70
C LEU A 141 1.78 1.54 22.70
N GLU A 142 2.42 1.42 23.86
CA GLU A 142 3.82 0.98 23.99
C GLU A 142 4.02 -0.47 23.49
N ARG A 143 3.09 -1.38 23.78
CA ARG A 143 3.12 -2.76 23.26
C ARG A 143 3.03 -2.78 21.73
N LEU A 144 2.07 -2.04 21.17
CA LEU A 144 1.91 -1.89 19.73
C LEU A 144 3.16 -1.28 19.08
N ALA A 145 3.75 -0.26 19.71
CA ALA A 145 4.96 0.41 19.25
C ALA A 145 6.15 -0.56 19.16
N ILE A 146 6.38 -1.38 20.19
CA ILE A 146 7.45 -2.39 20.19
C ILE A 146 7.26 -3.38 19.05
N ASP A 147 6.03 -3.88 18.86
CA ASP A 147 5.71 -4.81 17.78
C ASP A 147 5.92 -4.19 16.40
N LEU A 148 5.51 -2.92 16.21
CA LEU A 148 5.74 -2.16 14.98
C LEU A 148 7.23 -2.01 14.69
N ILE A 149 8.02 -1.58 15.69
CA ILE A 149 9.46 -1.33 15.53
C ILE A 149 10.18 -2.63 15.17
N TRP A 150 9.91 -3.71 15.91
CA TRP A 150 10.49 -5.03 15.64
C TRP A 150 10.12 -5.50 14.24
N LYS A 151 8.82 -5.53 13.92
CA LYS A 151 8.34 -6.09 12.66
C LYS A 151 8.79 -5.28 11.44
N SER A 152 8.74 -3.96 11.55
CA SER A 152 9.20 -3.05 10.51
C SER A 152 10.70 -3.21 10.23
N SER A 153 11.50 -3.56 11.24
CA SER A 153 12.93 -3.87 11.07
C SER A 153 13.13 -5.26 10.48
N GLN A 154 12.39 -6.26 10.97
CA GLN A 154 12.44 -7.65 10.50
C GLN A 154 12.13 -7.76 8.99
N ILE A 155 11.13 -7.02 8.50
CA ILE A 155 10.77 -6.99 7.07
C ILE A 155 11.97 -6.55 6.20
N GLU A 156 12.80 -5.63 6.71
CA GLU A 156 14.02 -5.15 6.02
C GLU A 156 15.25 -6.04 6.27
N GLY A 157 15.09 -7.19 6.95
CA GLY A 157 16.15 -8.17 7.17
C GLY A 157 16.90 -8.06 8.50
N ASN A 158 16.43 -7.21 9.42
CA ASN A 158 16.98 -7.17 10.78
C ASN A 158 16.72 -8.50 11.51
N THR A 159 17.74 -9.02 12.18
CA THR A 159 17.69 -10.36 12.79
C THR A 159 17.31 -10.37 14.26
N TYR A 160 17.08 -9.21 14.90
CA TYR A 160 16.60 -9.17 16.28
C TYR A 160 15.24 -9.89 16.42
N SER A 161 15.12 -10.72 17.45
CA SER A 161 13.86 -11.26 17.93
C SER A 161 13.08 -10.19 18.69
N LEU A 162 11.77 -10.44 18.91
CA LEU A 162 10.92 -9.49 19.63
C LEU A 162 11.42 -9.20 21.06
N LEU A 163 11.89 -10.23 21.78
CA LEU A 163 12.42 -10.08 23.13
C LEU A 163 13.75 -9.30 23.15
N GLU A 164 14.63 -9.55 22.18
CA GLU A 164 15.88 -8.80 22.04
C GLU A 164 15.59 -7.33 21.71
N THR A 165 14.60 -7.05 20.85
CA THR A 165 14.15 -5.68 20.54
C THR A 165 13.58 -4.98 21.76
N GLU A 166 12.73 -5.65 22.54
CA GLU A 166 12.15 -5.10 23.76
C GLU A 166 13.26 -4.74 24.78
N ARG A 167 14.22 -5.65 24.97
CA ARG A 167 15.38 -5.42 25.85
C ARG A 167 16.23 -4.24 25.37
N LEU A 168 16.55 -4.17 24.08
CA LEU A 168 17.30 -3.05 23.50
C LEU A 168 16.57 -1.71 23.72
N ILE A 169 15.27 -1.67 23.51
CA ILE A 169 14.46 -0.46 23.65
C ILE A 169 14.37 0.01 25.10
N LYS A 170 14.12 -0.91 26.04
CA LYS A 170 13.84 -0.59 27.46
C LYS A 170 15.10 -0.43 28.30
N GLU A 171 16.10 -1.26 28.04
CA GLU A 171 17.30 -1.37 28.88
C GLU A 171 18.55 -0.77 28.21
N GLN A 172 18.46 -0.38 26.93
CA GLN A 172 19.60 0.08 26.12
C GLN A 172 20.73 -0.95 26.02
N GLU A 173 20.38 -2.24 26.15
CA GLU A 173 21.34 -3.34 26.10
C GLU A 173 21.38 -3.97 24.71
N GLU A 174 22.54 -3.88 24.06
CA GLU A 174 22.79 -4.56 22.79
C GLU A 174 22.89 -6.08 22.97
N THR A 175 22.49 -6.83 21.94
CA THR A 175 22.53 -8.29 21.97
C THR A 175 23.82 -8.80 21.32
N THR A 176 24.52 -9.70 22.03
CA THR A 176 25.73 -10.34 21.53
C THR A 176 25.49 -11.05 20.19
N GLY A 177 26.37 -10.81 19.22
CA GLY A 177 26.29 -11.44 17.89
C GLY A 177 25.41 -10.70 16.88
N LYS A 178 24.80 -9.57 17.26
CA LYS A 178 24.11 -8.65 16.35
C LYS A 178 25.02 -7.51 15.90
N THR A 179 24.74 -6.92 14.75
CA THR A 179 25.50 -5.77 14.26
C THR A 179 25.02 -4.47 14.92
N ARG A 180 25.92 -3.49 15.01
CA ARG A 180 25.58 -2.14 15.50
C ARG A 180 24.54 -1.46 14.61
N ASP A 181 24.58 -1.69 13.30
CA ASP A 181 23.63 -1.11 12.35
C ASP A 181 22.22 -1.69 12.57
N GLU A 182 22.08 -2.97 12.92
CA GLU A 182 20.80 -3.57 13.29
C GLU A 182 20.23 -2.95 14.58
N ALA A 183 21.05 -2.77 15.61
CA ALA A 183 20.63 -2.10 16.84
C ALA A 183 20.22 -0.64 16.58
N THR A 184 21.04 0.07 15.81
CA THR A 184 20.81 1.48 15.43
C THR A 184 19.51 1.63 14.65
N MET A 185 19.20 0.72 13.72
CA MET A 185 17.94 0.72 12.97
C MET A 185 16.71 0.64 13.89
N ILE A 186 16.75 -0.21 14.91
CA ILE A 186 15.66 -0.37 15.90
C ILE A 186 15.51 0.90 16.74
N LEU A 187 16.62 1.44 17.24
CA LEU A 187 16.62 2.66 18.06
C LEU A 187 16.16 3.89 17.25
N ASN A 188 16.53 3.99 15.98
CA ASN A 188 16.05 5.04 15.08
C ASN A 188 14.55 4.93 14.82
N HIS A 189 14.03 3.72 14.63
CA HIS A 189 12.58 3.49 14.51
C HIS A 189 11.84 3.94 15.76
N LYS A 190 12.38 3.59 16.94
CA LYS A 190 11.84 4.07 18.22
C LYS A 190 11.82 5.60 18.27
N ALA A 191 12.95 6.25 17.95
CA ALA A 191 13.07 7.70 17.98
C ALA A 191 12.09 8.39 17.01
N ALA A 192 11.90 7.85 15.81
CA ALA A 192 10.94 8.36 14.84
C ALA A 192 9.49 8.22 15.33
N LEU A 193 9.15 7.09 15.93
CA LEU A 193 7.81 6.86 16.46
C LEU A 193 7.53 7.74 17.70
N ASP A 194 8.47 7.85 18.64
CA ASP A 194 8.37 8.75 19.79
C ASP A 194 8.17 10.20 19.34
N PHE A 195 8.92 10.63 18.31
CA PHE A 195 8.77 11.96 17.73
C PHE A 195 7.36 12.21 17.20
N ILE A 196 6.78 11.25 16.47
CA ILE A 196 5.42 11.36 15.93
C ILE A 196 4.36 11.33 17.03
N ILE A 197 4.53 10.49 18.05
CA ILE A 197 3.60 10.43 19.19
C ILE A 197 3.59 11.76 19.95
N ALA A 198 4.77 12.39 20.13
CA ALA A 198 4.90 13.69 20.76
C ALA A 198 4.43 14.86 19.87
N ASN A 199 4.50 14.71 18.55
CA ASN A 199 4.18 15.76 17.57
C ASN A 199 3.13 15.27 16.56
N ARG A 200 1.93 14.89 17.04
CA ARG A 200 0.90 14.24 16.21
C ARG A 200 0.53 15.02 14.94
N THR A 201 0.57 16.34 14.99
CA THR A 201 0.23 17.23 13.86
C THR A 201 1.38 17.47 12.88
N PHE A 202 2.58 16.92 13.13
CA PHE A 202 3.80 17.21 12.36
C PHE A 202 3.65 16.96 10.85
N ILE A 203 2.89 15.93 10.48
CA ILE A 203 2.68 15.52 9.09
C ILE A 203 1.35 16.03 8.49
N ASN A 204 0.67 16.98 9.14
CA ASN A 204 -0.62 17.48 8.69
C ASN A 204 -0.59 19.02 8.51
N PRO A 205 -0.52 19.54 7.27
CA PRO A 205 -0.52 18.81 6.00
C PRO A 205 0.78 18.03 5.75
N LEU A 206 0.71 16.97 4.94
CA LEU A 206 1.89 16.20 4.54
C LEU A 206 2.70 17.03 3.55
N THR A 207 4.01 17.14 3.78
CA THR A 207 4.94 17.88 2.93
C THR A 207 6.18 17.05 2.64
N ILE A 208 6.88 17.34 1.54
CA ILE A 208 8.16 16.70 1.21
C ILE A 208 9.15 16.81 2.37
N ARG A 209 9.24 17.99 2.98
CA ARG A 209 10.09 18.23 4.14
C ARG A 209 9.77 17.30 5.31
N ALA A 210 8.49 17.10 5.63
CA ALA A 210 8.10 16.16 6.68
C ALA A 210 8.53 14.72 6.35
N ILE A 211 8.48 14.32 5.07
CA ILE A 211 8.97 13.01 4.61
C ILE A 211 10.49 12.89 4.81
N GLU A 212 11.26 13.91 4.41
CA GLU A 212 12.72 13.99 4.58
C GLU A 212 13.13 14.02 6.07
N ASP A 213 12.40 14.74 6.92
CA ASP A 213 12.66 14.83 8.36
C ASP A 213 12.43 13.48 9.05
N ILE A 214 11.35 12.77 8.72
CA ILE A 214 11.11 11.42 9.25
C ILE A 214 12.14 10.43 8.74
N HIS A 215 12.49 10.49 7.45
CA HIS A 215 13.57 9.67 6.91
C HIS A 215 14.90 9.91 7.63
N SER A 216 15.24 11.18 7.90
CA SER A 216 16.46 11.57 8.62
C SER A 216 16.55 10.95 10.01
N LEU A 217 15.43 10.84 10.73
CA LEU A 217 15.38 10.14 12.02
C LEU A 217 15.67 8.64 11.86
N LEU A 218 15.14 8.02 10.80
CA LEU A 218 15.22 6.58 10.55
C LEU A 218 16.60 6.10 10.10
N ILE A 219 17.35 6.97 9.42
CA ILE A 219 18.66 6.65 8.85
C ILE A 219 19.85 7.21 9.62
N LYS A 220 19.59 7.90 10.74
CA LYS A 220 20.62 8.48 11.59
C LYS A 220 21.70 7.43 11.92
N ASP A 221 22.96 7.79 11.72
CA ASP A 221 24.12 6.93 11.98
C ASP A 221 24.20 5.61 11.17
N LEU A 222 23.36 5.42 10.13
CA LEU A 222 23.37 4.23 9.24
C LEU A 222 24.14 4.44 7.92
N ARG A 223 24.93 5.51 7.78
CA ARG A 223 25.71 5.84 6.56
C ARG A 223 24.86 5.95 5.28
N VAL A 224 23.61 6.39 5.41
CA VAL A 224 22.70 6.67 4.29
C VAL A 224 22.56 8.18 4.14
N ASP A 225 22.49 8.69 2.91
CA ASP A 225 22.20 10.10 2.66
C ASP A 225 20.74 10.41 3.00
N ARG A 226 20.51 11.53 3.70
CA ARG A 226 19.18 12.00 4.13
C ARG A 226 18.38 12.66 3.01
N ASN A 227 19.05 13.15 1.98
CA ASN A 227 18.40 13.94 0.94
C ASN A 227 17.71 13.02 -0.08
N ILE A 228 16.78 13.58 -0.85
CA ILE A 228 16.27 12.91 -2.05
C ILE A 228 17.46 12.53 -2.93
N ARG A 229 17.49 11.26 -3.33
CA ARG A 229 18.65 10.68 -4.01
C ARG A 229 18.83 11.26 -5.41
N ILE A 230 20.09 11.19 -5.85
CA ILE A 230 20.49 11.40 -7.24
C ILE A 230 20.92 10.04 -7.81
N GLY A 231 20.39 9.67 -8.97
CA GLY A 231 20.77 8.42 -9.64
C GLY A 231 19.92 7.22 -9.24
N ARG A 232 20.24 6.06 -9.81
CA ARG A 232 19.38 4.86 -9.82
C ARG A 232 19.45 4.05 -8.53
N VAL A 233 18.34 3.42 -8.17
CA VAL A 233 18.27 2.34 -7.17
C VAL A 233 17.56 1.13 -7.76
N GLY A 234 17.96 -0.05 -7.32
CA GLY A 234 17.27 -1.30 -7.62
C GLY A 234 16.39 -1.74 -6.45
N ILE A 235 15.33 -2.50 -6.75
CA ILE A 235 14.53 -3.18 -5.74
C ILE A 235 14.73 -4.68 -5.92
N SER A 236 15.25 -5.35 -4.91
CA SER A 236 15.46 -6.80 -4.95
C SER A 236 14.15 -7.54 -5.22
N GLY A 237 14.20 -8.49 -6.16
CA GLY A 237 13.06 -9.34 -6.50
C GLY A 237 12.11 -8.78 -7.58
N THR A 238 12.47 -7.69 -8.27
CA THR A 238 11.72 -7.15 -9.41
C THR A 238 12.63 -6.47 -10.45
N ASN A 239 12.18 -6.45 -11.70
CA ASN A 239 12.78 -5.66 -12.78
C ASN A 239 12.19 -4.24 -12.90
N TYR A 240 11.26 -3.85 -12.01
CA TYR A 240 10.73 -2.49 -11.93
C TYR A 240 11.84 -1.48 -11.58
N LYS A 241 11.86 -0.37 -12.33
CA LYS A 241 12.80 0.74 -12.18
C LYS A 241 12.07 1.99 -11.68
N PRO A 242 12.34 2.41 -10.43
CA PRO A 242 11.88 3.70 -9.92
C PRO A 242 12.48 4.87 -10.72
N LEU A 243 11.94 6.07 -10.47
CA LEU A 243 12.49 7.33 -10.99
C LEU A 243 13.97 7.46 -10.60
N ASP A 244 14.83 7.99 -11.48
CA ASP A 244 16.27 8.17 -11.22
C ASP A 244 16.74 9.63 -11.26
N ASN A 245 15.84 10.55 -11.58
CA ASN A 245 16.07 11.98 -11.63
C ASN A 245 15.48 12.68 -10.38
N GLU A 246 16.30 13.48 -9.69
CA GLU A 246 15.88 14.17 -8.46
C GLU A 246 14.65 15.06 -8.67
N HIS A 247 14.57 15.80 -9.78
CA HIS A 247 13.43 16.68 -10.05
C HIS A 247 12.13 15.90 -10.25
N GLN A 248 12.17 14.78 -10.99
CA GLN A 248 11.01 13.91 -11.17
C GLN A 248 10.59 13.24 -9.86
N ILE A 249 11.55 12.85 -9.01
CA ILE A 249 11.25 12.30 -7.68
C ILE A 249 10.55 13.36 -6.82
N ARG A 250 11.06 14.60 -6.81
CA ARG A 250 10.45 15.72 -6.09
C ARG A 250 9.03 16.02 -6.59
N GLU A 251 8.83 16.02 -7.90
CA GLU A 251 7.51 16.20 -8.52
C GLU A 251 6.54 15.08 -8.10
N ALA A 252 6.95 13.81 -8.21
CA ALA A 252 6.11 12.68 -7.79
C ALA A 252 5.78 12.70 -6.28
N LEU A 253 6.70 13.15 -5.43
CA LEU A 253 6.44 13.36 -4.00
C LEU A 253 5.48 14.52 -3.76
N GLN A 254 5.58 15.61 -4.54
CA GLN A 254 4.66 16.73 -4.44
C GLN A 254 3.25 16.31 -4.84
N ASP A 255 3.11 15.56 -5.94
CA ASP A 255 1.85 14.98 -6.40
C ASP A 255 1.25 14.04 -5.35
N LEU A 256 2.09 13.20 -4.72
CA LEU A 256 1.66 12.35 -3.60
C LEU A 256 1.17 13.17 -2.40
N CYS A 257 1.91 14.20 -2.00
CA CYS A 257 1.50 15.09 -0.90
C CYS A 257 0.13 15.73 -1.21
N ASN A 258 -0.04 16.24 -2.44
CA ASN A 258 -1.30 16.84 -2.89
C ASN A 258 -2.45 15.83 -2.85
N LEU A 259 -2.22 14.61 -3.35
CA LEU A 259 -3.19 13.52 -3.34
C LEU A 259 -3.61 13.17 -1.90
N ILE A 260 -2.66 12.93 -1.00
CA ILE A 260 -2.96 12.58 0.40
C ILE A 260 -3.67 13.72 1.12
N ASN A 261 -3.23 14.96 0.94
CA ASN A 261 -3.84 16.11 1.60
C ASN A 261 -5.26 16.40 1.08
N GLY A 262 -5.52 16.14 -0.21
CA GLY A 262 -6.83 16.28 -0.84
C GLY A 262 -7.80 15.13 -0.55
N GLN A 263 -7.31 13.97 -0.12
CA GLN A 263 -8.17 12.86 0.29
C GLN A 263 -8.94 13.18 1.56
N LYS A 264 -10.17 12.67 1.67
CA LYS A 264 -11.01 12.81 2.87
C LYS A 264 -10.92 11.59 3.77
N ASP A 265 -10.82 10.42 3.18
CA ASP A 265 -10.74 9.15 3.87
C ASP A 265 -9.34 8.93 4.48
N VAL A 266 -9.28 8.76 5.80
CA VAL A 266 -8.06 8.53 6.57
C VAL A 266 -7.41 7.18 6.21
N PHE A 267 -8.20 6.13 5.96
CA PHE A 267 -7.65 4.83 5.58
C PHE A 267 -6.95 4.90 4.23
N SER A 268 -7.57 5.58 3.25
CA SER A 268 -6.95 5.82 1.94
C SER A 268 -5.67 6.64 2.08
N LYS A 269 -5.66 7.70 2.90
CA LYS A 269 -4.42 8.47 3.16
C LYS A 269 -3.29 7.58 3.68
N ALA A 270 -3.58 6.76 4.69
CA ALA A 270 -2.60 5.88 5.32
C ALA A 270 -2.08 4.80 4.34
N LEU A 271 -2.96 4.17 3.57
CA LEU A 271 -2.59 3.16 2.57
C LEU A 271 -1.79 3.77 1.41
N LEU A 272 -2.17 4.96 0.93
CA LEU A 272 -1.44 5.69 -0.11
C LEU A 272 -0.02 6.04 0.32
N ALA A 273 0.16 6.57 1.53
CA ALA A 273 1.49 6.88 2.04
C ALA A 273 2.39 5.64 2.09
N LEU A 274 1.84 4.52 2.56
CA LEU A 274 2.55 3.25 2.70
C LEU A 274 3.04 2.70 1.36
N LEU A 275 2.17 2.72 0.35
CA LEU A 275 2.43 2.14 -0.97
C LEU A 275 3.25 3.08 -1.85
N VAL A 276 2.83 4.34 -1.99
CA VAL A 276 3.33 5.23 -3.04
C VAL A 276 4.71 5.80 -2.70
N ILE A 277 5.02 6.10 -1.43
CA ILE A 277 6.40 6.45 -1.02
C ILE A 277 7.35 5.30 -1.36
N SER A 278 6.91 4.08 -1.07
CA SER A 278 7.67 2.85 -1.36
C SER A 278 7.78 2.56 -2.87
N TYR A 279 6.91 3.12 -3.71
CA TYR A 279 6.97 2.99 -5.18
C TYR A 279 7.89 4.05 -5.80
N ILE A 280 7.79 5.30 -5.33
CA ILE A 280 8.66 6.41 -5.76
C ILE A 280 10.13 6.13 -5.41
N GLN A 281 10.39 5.48 -4.26
CA GLN A 281 11.74 5.24 -3.72
C GLN A 281 12.59 6.52 -3.64
N PRO A 282 12.15 7.56 -2.91
CA PRO A 282 12.81 8.87 -2.95
C PRO A 282 14.23 8.91 -2.36
N PHE A 283 14.60 7.95 -1.52
CA PHE A 283 15.88 7.89 -0.83
C PHE A 283 16.73 6.70 -1.29
N ALA A 284 18.03 6.72 -0.96
CA ALA A 284 18.94 5.62 -1.26
C ALA A 284 18.61 4.34 -0.49
N ASP A 285 18.14 4.48 0.76
CA ASP A 285 17.61 3.40 1.61
C ASP A 285 16.62 4.01 2.63
N GLY A 286 15.82 3.18 3.29
CA GLY A 286 14.86 3.58 4.33
C GLY A 286 13.45 3.86 3.81
N ASN A 287 13.22 3.80 2.50
CA ASN A 287 11.94 4.18 1.87
C ASN A 287 10.70 3.50 2.49
N LYS A 288 10.74 2.17 2.64
CA LYS A 288 9.61 1.39 3.17
C LYS A 288 9.40 1.62 4.67
N ARG A 289 10.50 1.85 5.42
CA ARG A 289 10.50 2.21 6.83
C ARG A 289 9.85 3.58 7.04
N THR A 290 10.24 4.57 6.25
CA THR A 290 9.64 5.91 6.22
C THR A 290 8.15 5.83 5.89
N ALA A 291 7.77 5.04 4.88
CA ALA A 291 6.38 4.87 4.48
C ALA A 291 5.51 4.28 5.62
N ARG A 292 6.01 3.28 6.36
CA ARG A 292 5.31 2.70 7.52
C ARG A 292 5.13 3.69 8.67
N ILE A 293 6.15 4.50 8.97
CA ILE A 293 6.03 5.53 10.02
C ILE A 293 5.03 6.62 9.61
N ILE A 294 5.10 7.12 8.37
CA ILE A 294 4.18 8.16 7.89
C ILE A 294 2.74 7.64 7.84
N SER A 295 2.53 6.41 7.37
CA SER A 295 1.21 5.77 7.37
C SER A 295 0.60 5.75 8.79
N ASN A 296 1.38 5.33 9.78
CA ASN A 296 0.96 5.34 11.18
C ASN A 296 0.79 6.76 11.75
N ALA A 297 1.63 7.72 11.34
CA ALA A 297 1.47 9.12 11.73
C ALA A 297 0.14 9.70 11.24
N ILE A 298 -0.29 9.35 10.02
CA ILE A 298 -1.60 9.73 9.46
C ILE A 298 -2.73 9.17 10.33
N LEU A 299 -2.67 7.88 10.68
CA LEU A 299 -3.68 7.25 11.54
C LEU A 299 -3.75 7.95 12.91
N MET A 300 -2.61 8.08 13.59
CA MET A 300 -2.55 8.67 14.93
C MET A 300 -2.95 10.16 14.97
N ASN A 301 -2.58 10.95 13.96
CA ASN A 301 -3.00 12.36 13.85
C ASN A 301 -4.53 12.50 13.79
N ASN A 302 -5.22 11.51 13.23
CA ASN A 302 -6.68 11.51 13.08
C ASN A 302 -7.38 10.70 14.18
N GLU A 303 -6.66 10.26 15.21
CA GLU A 303 -7.17 9.41 16.31
C GLU A 303 -7.66 8.03 15.83
N TYR A 304 -7.03 7.48 14.80
CA TYR A 304 -7.23 6.10 14.35
C TYR A 304 -6.22 5.17 15.00
N CYS A 305 -6.62 3.91 15.20
CA CYS A 305 -5.73 2.87 15.70
C CYS A 305 -4.50 2.73 14.77
N PRO A 306 -3.26 2.81 15.28
CA PRO A 306 -2.07 2.51 14.48
C PRO A 306 -1.95 1.01 14.18
N ILE A 307 -1.11 0.64 13.23
CA ILE A 307 -0.92 -0.72 12.74
C ILE A 307 0.50 -1.20 13.04
N SER A 308 0.65 -2.39 13.62
CA SER A 308 1.95 -2.98 13.97
C SER A 308 2.57 -3.92 12.93
N PHE A 309 1.76 -4.46 12.00
CA PHE A 309 2.15 -5.52 11.05
C PHE A 309 2.59 -6.85 11.70
N ARG A 310 2.42 -7.01 13.03
CA ARG A 310 3.02 -8.09 13.83
C ARG A 310 2.84 -9.49 13.22
N THR A 311 1.64 -9.78 12.74
CA THR A 311 1.27 -11.12 12.25
C THR A 311 1.56 -11.35 10.78
N VAL A 312 1.97 -10.32 10.02
CA VAL A 312 2.22 -10.44 8.58
C VAL A 312 3.47 -11.28 8.31
N ASP A 313 3.38 -12.24 7.40
CA ASP A 313 4.57 -12.93 6.93
C ASP A 313 5.46 -11.99 6.09
N THR A 314 6.78 -12.05 6.30
CA THR A 314 7.70 -11.13 5.62
C THR A 314 7.75 -11.35 4.10
N ILE A 315 7.55 -12.58 3.63
CA ILE A 315 7.52 -12.92 2.22
C ILE A 315 6.20 -12.43 1.63
N GLU A 316 5.07 -12.66 2.31
CA GLU A 316 3.76 -12.17 1.88
C GLU A 316 3.74 -10.63 1.73
N TYR A 317 4.27 -9.90 2.72
CA TYR A 317 4.41 -8.44 2.63
C TYR A 317 5.22 -8.01 1.40
N LYS A 318 6.38 -8.64 1.18
CA LYS A 318 7.25 -8.35 0.04
C LYS A 318 6.55 -8.66 -1.27
N GLN A 319 5.89 -9.81 -1.38
CA GLN A 319 5.15 -10.22 -2.56
C GLN A 319 4.01 -9.25 -2.90
N ALA A 320 3.24 -8.81 -1.91
CA ALA A 320 2.19 -7.82 -2.09
C ALA A 320 2.75 -6.46 -2.57
N MET A 321 3.88 -6.01 -2.02
CA MET A 321 4.57 -4.80 -2.49
C MET A 321 5.09 -4.94 -3.92
N LEU A 322 5.67 -6.09 -4.28
CA LEU A 322 6.17 -6.34 -5.62
C LEU A 322 5.04 -6.38 -6.66
N ILE A 323 3.88 -6.95 -6.32
CA ILE A 323 2.68 -6.85 -7.17
C ILE A 323 2.29 -5.39 -7.41
N PHE A 324 2.34 -4.55 -6.38
CA PHE A 324 2.05 -3.13 -6.56
C PHE A 324 3.08 -2.43 -7.46
N TYR A 325 4.37 -2.73 -7.31
CA TYR A 325 5.41 -2.15 -8.16
C TYR A 325 5.27 -2.56 -9.62
N GLU A 326 4.98 -3.84 -9.86
CA GLU A 326 4.99 -4.43 -11.20
C GLU A 326 3.65 -4.29 -11.93
N GLN A 327 2.53 -4.25 -11.22
CA GLN A 327 1.19 -4.21 -11.82
C GLN A 327 0.44 -2.91 -11.53
N ASN A 328 0.94 -2.06 -10.61
CA ASN A 328 0.19 -0.98 -9.98
C ASN A 328 -1.16 -1.44 -9.41
N ASN A 329 -1.22 -2.68 -8.95
CA ASN A 329 -2.37 -3.27 -8.30
C ASN A 329 -2.17 -3.29 -6.78
N ILE A 330 -3.17 -2.83 -6.03
CA ILE A 330 -3.08 -2.73 -4.57
C ILE A 330 -3.83 -3.85 -3.85
N SER A 331 -4.53 -4.74 -4.56
CA SER A 331 -5.51 -5.64 -3.94
C SER A 331 -4.89 -6.52 -2.84
N ALA A 332 -3.71 -7.09 -3.10
CA ALA A 332 -3.01 -7.94 -2.15
C ALA A 332 -2.58 -7.16 -0.89
N PHE A 333 -1.98 -5.98 -1.08
CA PHE A 333 -1.49 -5.19 0.04
C PHE A 333 -2.63 -4.50 0.81
N LYS A 334 -3.72 -4.13 0.13
CA LYS A 334 -4.93 -3.62 0.76
C LYS A 334 -5.52 -4.63 1.74
N ASN A 335 -5.54 -5.91 1.39
CA ASN A 335 -6.00 -6.96 2.30
C ASN A 335 -5.12 -7.03 3.55
N ILE A 336 -3.79 -7.03 3.38
CA ILE A 336 -2.84 -6.95 4.52
C ILE A 336 -3.14 -5.73 5.38
N PHE A 337 -3.37 -4.56 4.79
CA PHE A 337 -3.68 -3.34 5.54
C PHE A 337 -4.97 -3.47 6.37
N ILE A 338 -6.05 -4.01 5.79
CA ILE A 338 -7.32 -4.25 6.49
C ILE A 338 -7.12 -5.24 7.64
N ASP A 339 -6.49 -6.38 7.37
CA ASP A 339 -6.28 -7.44 8.35
C ASP A 339 -5.40 -6.97 9.51
N GLN A 340 -4.38 -6.14 9.23
CA GLN A 340 -3.52 -5.61 10.27
C GLN A 340 -4.16 -4.47 11.06
N PHE A 341 -5.09 -3.72 10.46
CA PHE A 341 -5.91 -2.78 11.23
C PHE A 341 -6.84 -3.53 12.18
N ALA A 342 -7.54 -4.57 11.70
CA ALA A 342 -8.39 -5.43 12.54
C ALA A 342 -7.59 -6.05 13.69
N PHE A 343 -6.44 -6.66 13.38
CA PHE A 343 -5.54 -7.23 14.38
C PHE A 343 -5.14 -6.23 15.46
N ALA A 344 -4.84 -4.98 15.07
CA ALA A 344 -4.40 -3.96 16.01
C ALA A 344 -5.52 -3.52 16.96
N VAL A 345 -6.77 -3.44 16.48
CA VAL A 345 -7.92 -3.22 17.36
C VAL A 345 -8.04 -4.43 18.30
N GLU A 346 -8.29 -5.62 17.78
CA GLU A 346 -8.58 -6.83 18.57
C GLU A 346 -7.51 -7.23 19.59
N THR A 347 -6.23 -6.88 19.35
CA THR A 347 -5.10 -7.33 20.19
C THR A 347 -4.67 -6.32 21.24
N TYR A 348 -4.74 -5.02 20.92
CA TYR A 348 -4.20 -3.97 21.80
C TYR A 348 -5.29 -3.13 22.48
N PHE A 349 -6.50 -3.04 21.90
CA PHE A 349 -7.58 -2.20 22.41
C PHE A 349 -8.89 -2.94 22.37
#